data_AF-A0A3P7JZ90-F1
#
_entry.id   AF-A0A3P7JZ90-F1
#
_cell.length_a   1.000
_cell.length_b   1.000
_cell.length_c   1.000
_cell.angle_alpha   90.00
_cell.angle_beta   90.00
_cell.angle_gamma   90.00
#
_symmetry.space_group_name_H-M   'P 1'
#
loop_
_entity.id
_entity.type
_entity.pdbx_description
1 polymer ?
#
loop_
_entity_poly.entity_id
_entity_poly.type
_entity_poly.pdbx_seq_one_letter_code
_entity_poly.pdbx_strand_id
1 'polypeptide(L)'
;MLSGETAKGDYPLEAVKTMAFICKDAEAVFPYRERFHEIFINTVRPTDMTMTIAVAAAIAADSCHAAAIVLITSSGRYFAQVLKGFE
;
A
#
# COMPACT_ATOMS: atom_id res chain seq x y z
N MET A 1 -6.16 3.43 -13.43
CA MET A 1 -5.63 4.53 -14.28
C MET A 1 -6.77 5.02 -15.15
N LEU A 2 -6.95 6.33 -15.27
CA LEU A 2 -7.93 6.94 -16.17
C LEU A 2 -7.20 7.38 -17.45
N SER A 3 -7.83 7.17 -18.61
CA SER A 3 -7.28 7.46 -19.94
C SER A 3 -8.12 8.55 -20.63
N GLY A 4 -9.07 8.14 -21.46
CA GLY A 4 -9.93 9.05 -22.21
C GLY A 4 -10.87 9.86 -21.31
N GLU A 5 -11.22 9.31 -20.15
CA GLU A 5 -12.08 9.91 -19.13
C GLU A 5 -11.51 11.24 -18.64
N THR A 6 -10.19 11.33 -18.49
CA THR A 6 -9.49 12.57 -18.09
C THR A 6 -8.88 13.34 -19.27
N ALA A 7 -8.54 12.66 -20.37
CA ALA A 7 -7.86 13.29 -21.50
C ALA A 7 -8.80 14.04 -22.46
N LYS A 8 -10.03 13.54 -22.68
CA LYS A 8 -11.00 14.12 -23.62
C LYS A 8 -12.45 14.03 -23.15
N GLY A 9 -12.70 13.52 -21.95
CA GLY A 9 -14.04 13.43 -21.38
C GLY A 9 -14.59 14.82 -21.00
N ASP A 10 -15.91 14.96 -21.07
CA ASP A 10 -16.60 16.21 -20.69
C ASP A 10 -16.63 16.43 -19.16
N TYR A 11 -16.36 15.37 -18.37
CA TYR A 11 -16.46 15.35 -16.91
C TYR A 11 -15.20 14.79 -16.20
N PRO A 12 -14.01 15.37 -16.43
CA PRO A 12 -12.76 14.83 -15.91
C PRO A 12 -12.66 14.92 -14.38
N LEU A 13 -13.28 15.93 -13.76
CA LEU A 13 -13.27 16.11 -12.30
C LEU A 13 -14.16 15.08 -11.60
N GLU A 14 -15.34 14.84 -12.15
CA GLU A 14 -16.29 13.83 -11.68
C GLU A 14 -15.70 12.44 -11.81
N ALA A 15 -15.02 12.15 -12.93
CA ALA A 15 -14.33 10.88 -13.14
C ALA A 15 -13.29 10.60 -12.04
N VAL A 16 -12.44 11.58 -11.72
CA VAL A 16 -11.42 11.45 -10.66
C VAL A 16 -12.07 11.34 -9.28
N LYS A 17 -13.10 12.16 -8.98
CA LYS A 17 -13.81 12.09 -7.69
C LYS A 17 -14.49 10.74 -7.49
N THR A 18 -15.09 10.21 -8.55
CA THR A 18 -15.76 8.90 -8.53
C THR A 18 -14.74 7.78 -8.33
N MET A 19 -13.61 7.82 -9.03
CA MET A 19 -12.52 6.86 -8.82
C MET A 19 -12.00 6.90 -7.38
N ALA A 20 -11.74 8.10 -6.83
CA ALA A 20 -11.26 8.26 -5.47
C ALA A 20 -12.27 7.74 -4.42
N PHE A 21 -13.57 7.99 -4.63
CA PHE A 21 -14.63 7.47 -3.78
C PHE A 21 -14.67 5.94 -3.79
N ILE A 22 -14.64 5.33 -4.97
CA ILE A 22 -14.64 3.86 -5.11
C ILE A 22 -13.40 3.25 -4.46
N CYS A 23 -12.21 3.82 -4.68
CA CYS A 23 -10.98 3.31 -4.06
C CYS A 23 -11.06 3.35 -2.54
N LYS A 24 -11.51 4.47 -1.96
CA LYS A 24 -11.65 4.61 -0.51
C LYS A 24 -12.61 3.58 0.09
N ASP A 25 -13.75 3.36 -0.56
CA ASP A 25 -14.74 2.38 -0.09
C ASP A 25 -14.21 0.95 -0.23
N ALA A 26 -13.51 0.64 -1.32
CA ALA A 26 -12.89 -0.66 -1.54
C ALA A 26 -11.77 -0.95 -0.52
N GLU A 27 -10.94 0.05 -0.21
CA GLU A 27 -9.87 -0.04 0.80
C GLU A 27 -10.46 -0.27 2.21
N ALA A 28 -11.58 0.38 2.54
CA ALA A 28 -12.21 0.24 3.86
C ALA A 28 -12.68 -1.18 4.18
N VAL A 29 -12.99 -1.99 3.16
CA VAL A 29 -13.45 -3.39 3.32
C VAL A 29 -12.36 -4.41 3.01
N PHE A 30 -11.18 -3.98 2.56
CA PHE A 30 -10.10 -4.89 2.18
C PHE A 30 -9.48 -5.55 3.42
N PRO A 31 -9.32 -6.90 3.45
CA PRO A 31 -8.84 -7.61 4.63
C PRO A 31 -7.30 -7.56 4.75
N TYR A 32 -6.74 -6.37 5.05
CA TYR A 32 -5.29 -6.15 5.11
C TYR A 32 -4.54 -7.13 6.02
N ARG A 33 -5.10 -7.48 7.18
CA ARG A 33 -4.43 -8.38 8.15
C ARG A 33 -4.28 -9.80 7.61
N GLU A 34 -5.33 -10.34 7.01
CA GLU A 34 -5.34 -11.68 6.43
C GLU A 34 -4.42 -11.73 5.22
N ARG A 35 -4.49 -10.71 4.37
CA ARG A 35 -3.63 -10.58 3.20
C ARG A 35 -2.15 -10.50 3.57
N PHE A 36 -1.80 -9.65 4.54
CA PHE A 36 -0.44 -9.55 5.06
C PHE A 36 0.06 -10.90 5.60
N HIS A 37 -0.77 -11.62 6.34
CA HIS A 37 -0.41 -12.92 6.91
C HIS A 37 -0.15 -13.97 5.81
N GLU A 38 -0.98 -14.02 4.76
CA GLU A 38 -0.77 -14.89 3.60
C GLU A 38 0.59 -14.63 2.94
N ILE A 39 0.93 -13.36 2.73
CA ILE A 39 2.18 -12.95 2.08
C ILE A 39 3.39 -13.24 2.96
N PHE A 40 3.26 -12.96 4.26
CA PHE A 40 4.32 -13.24 5.23
C PHE A 40 4.67 -14.73 5.31
N ILE A 41 3.67 -15.63 5.20
CA ILE A 41 3.89 -17.08 5.16
C ILE A 41 4.56 -17.51 3.86
N ASN A 42 4.13 -16.94 2.72
CA ASN A 42 4.64 -17.31 1.40
C ASN A 42 5.98 -16.63 1.05
N THR A 43 6.48 -15.73 1.89
CA THR A 43 7.76 -15.04 1.67
C THR A 43 8.95 -15.99 1.86
N VAL A 44 9.81 -16.09 0.85
CA VAL A 44 11.05 -16.89 0.89
C VAL A 44 11.99 -16.33 1.95
N ARG A 45 12.56 -17.22 2.77
CA ARG A 45 13.51 -16.89 3.84
C ARG A 45 14.91 -17.45 3.52
N PRO A 46 15.99 -16.78 3.96
CA PRO A 46 16.01 -15.52 4.72
C PRO A 46 15.66 -14.30 3.84
N THR A 47 14.95 -13.34 4.43
CA THR A 47 14.68 -12.04 3.81
C THR A 47 15.90 -11.13 3.91
N ASP A 48 16.04 -10.19 2.98
CA ASP A 48 17.06 -9.14 3.11
C ASP A 48 16.74 -8.19 4.30
N MET A 49 17.71 -7.35 4.67
CA MET A 49 17.57 -6.44 5.81
C MET A 49 16.41 -5.44 5.61
N THR A 50 16.22 -4.95 4.38
CA THR A 50 15.18 -3.98 4.05
C THR A 50 13.78 -4.57 4.23
N MET A 51 13.54 -5.74 3.65
CA MET A 51 12.28 -6.49 3.76
C MET A 51 12.02 -6.88 5.22
N THR A 52 13.06 -7.29 5.95
CA THR A 52 12.94 -7.64 7.38
C THR A 52 12.48 -6.44 8.21
N ILE A 53 13.08 -5.26 7.98
CA ILE A 53 12.68 -4.01 8.66
C ILE A 53 11.27 -3.59 8.23
N ALA A 54 10.92 -3.71 6.96
CA ALA A 54 9.59 -3.39 6.45
C ALA A 54 8.49 -4.20 7.14
N VAL A 55 8.67 -5.52 7.21
CA VAL A 55 7.75 -6.43 7.88
C VAL A 55 7.65 -6.12 9.38
N ALA A 56 8.78 -5.86 10.04
CA ALA A 56 8.78 -5.48 11.46
C ALA A 56 8.03 -4.15 11.70
N ALA A 57 8.22 -3.17 10.83
CA ALA A 57 7.51 -1.89 10.90
C ALA A 57 6.00 -2.06 10.66
N ALA A 58 5.59 -2.93 9.73
CA ALA A 58 4.19 -3.25 9.48
C ALA A 58 3.51 -3.86 10.70
N ILE A 59 4.15 -4.87 11.30
CA ILE A 59 3.65 -5.53 12.51
C ILE A 59 3.58 -4.54 13.68
N ALA A 60 4.61 -3.71 13.86
CA ALA A 60 4.63 -2.71 14.93
C ALA A 60 3.52 -1.68 14.77
N ALA A 61 3.31 -1.15 13.55
CA ALA A 61 2.27 -0.18 13.25
C ALA A 61 0.86 -0.74 13.49
N ASP A 62 0.61 -1.99 13.06
CA ASP A 62 -0.65 -2.68 13.33
C ASP A 62 -0.85 -2.93 14.84
N SER A 63 0.21 -3.36 15.54
CA SER A 63 0.15 -3.67 16.97
C SER A 63 -0.12 -2.44 17.85
N CYS A 64 0.35 -1.26 17.45
CA CYS A 64 0.13 -0.02 18.21
C CYS A 64 -0.96 0.89 17.61
N HIS A 65 -1.65 0.44 16.57
CA HIS A 65 -2.64 1.24 15.84
C HIS A 65 -2.09 2.60 15.37
N ALA A 66 -0.88 2.59 14.79
CA ALA A 66 -0.25 3.80 14.27
C ALA A 66 -1.08 4.42 13.15
N ALA A 67 -1.20 5.75 13.16
CA ALA A 67 -1.89 6.49 12.09
C ALA A 67 -1.07 6.53 10.78
N ALA A 68 0.26 6.41 10.86
CA ALA A 68 1.16 6.45 9.72
C ALA A 68 2.53 5.83 10.03
N ILE A 69 3.26 5.46 8.98
CA ILE A 69 4.67 5.04 9.02
C ILE A 69 5.50 6.08 8.26
N VAL A 70 6.59 6.54 8.86
CA VAL A 70 7.52 7.49 8.22
C VAL A 70 8.77 6.76 7.78
N LEU A 71 8.99 6.68 6.47
CA LEU A 71 10.21 6.11 5.88
C LEU A 71 11.15 7.22 5.40
N ILE A 72 12.39 7.22 5.88
CA ILE A 72 13.43 8.13 5.41
C ILE A 72 14.27 7.42 4.35
N THR A 73 14.32 7.99 3.13
CA THR A 73 15.10 7.44 2.03
C THR A 73 15.62 8.55 1.12
N SER A 74 16.86 8.43 0.64
CA SER A 74 17.49 9.41 -0.26
C SER A 74 17.23 9.13 -1.74
N SER A 75 16.94 7.87 -2.10
CA SER A 75 16.79 7.45 -3.51
C SER A 75 15.47 6.74 -3.82
N GLY A 76 14.65 6.44 -2.81
CA GLY A 76 13.36 5.77 -2.99
C GLY A 76 13.44 4.28 -3.41
N ARG A 77 14.63 3.75 -3.73
CA ARG A 77 14.80 2.37 -4.22
C ARG A 77 14.20 1.30 -3.30
N TYR A 78 14.28 1.55 -2.01
CA TYR A 78 13.80 0.63 -0.97
C TYR A 78 12.32 0.83 -0.64
N PHE A 79 11.69 1.92 -1.12
CA PHE A 79 10.27 2.21 -0.86
C PHE A 79 9.35 1.11 -1.42
N ALA A 80 9.63 0.63 -2.63
CA ALA A 80 8.86 -0.45 -3.25
C ALA A 80 9.01 -1.79 -2.51
N GLN A 81 10.17 -2.06 -1.91
CA GLN A 81 10.36 -3.26 -1.08
C GLN A 81 9.62 -3.13 0.25
N VAL A 82 9.56 -1.92 0.81
CA VAL A 82 8.79 -1.65 2.01
C VAL A 82 7.29 -1.85 1.74
N LEU A 83 6.76 -1.28 0.64
CA LEU A 83 5.34 -1.43 0.26
C LEU A 83 4.91 -2.89 0.03
N LYS A 84 5.77 -3.74 -0.51
CA LYS A 84 5.49 -5.19 -0.65
C LYS A 84 5.34 -5.91 0.69
N GLY A 85 5.78 -5.30 1.78
CA GLY A 85 5.47 -5.77 3.13
C GLY A 85 4.04 -5.42 3.56
N PHE A 86 3.26 -4.68 2.77
CA PHE A 86 1.92 -4.20 3.13
C PHE A 86 0.82 -4.54 2.11
N GLU A 87 1.18 -4.92 0.88
CA GLU A 87 0.28 -5.39 -0.21
C GLU A 87 0.40 -6.88 -0.43
#